data_AF-A0A925B0I7-F1
#
_entry.id   AF-A0A925B0I7-F1
#
_cell.length_a   1.000
_cell.length_b   1.000
_cell.length_c   1.000
_cell.angle_alpha   90.00
_cell.angle_beta   90.00
_cell.angle_gamma   90.00
#
_symmetry.space_group_name_H-M   'P 1'
#
loop_
_entity.id
_entity.type
_entity.pdbx_description
1 polymer ?
#
loop_
_entity_poly.entity_id
_entity_poly.type
_entity_poly.pdbx_seq_one_letter_code
_entity_poly.pdbx_strand_id
1 'polypeptide(L)'
;STFRRSIAKHYVTSLTTLEVAARNREARLRDYYEFKRSAIEEGKTERMKRIVITPDKDRVKTAELIEVLRRAQIEVKVANSTFRSSSAHSYDEKNSVAITKDFPAGSYIVDLSQPQKRLAKALLEQDTPQDAGFVKDQTDKLKRNQLRGSNASREEYGFYDVTAWNLPLAFGVDAFWTEDVSNNFPLVTDEYLTAQKTGNVIGGRAQIAYVIPYQTDASAVLAYRLQKEGYKVAVALKQLNAVNQNFPRGTFVVRCSRNPESLHDAITRLSRELGANVQAVQTGFQETGDTGVNGENVVSLKLPRIAIVADEAVEQTSYGSIWWTFNRYGIEFTPLTTANIRNGALEKYNLLIMPDGSASRYSSQLGKDGVDTIKSWLGRGGSIVTVKGAAVFASLKDVNLSSTKLVGSADDDEKATAEDVEKNLPTAVTTDKDKQETPPTSTKTGKKQKPKITTDANENAPTQELPFDKADGAPPELPPIASPSATRGKIPEAVPGAIMRGTVDRTTWLTYGIEQNNLPVLVSSAYFFRLSKEGTNAIVFEQNPKKPLTISGFTWEGNTERLLKGTTYVIDEPQGQGHVILFAEEPFFRGIFRSNSRMFFNSLLFPSTL
;
A
#
# COMPACT_ATOMS: atom_id res chain seq x y z
N SER A 1 -9.35 -10.12 -37.32
CA SER A 1 -8.70 -11.37 -37.80
C SER A 1 -9.47 -12.56 -37.25
N THR A 2 -9.46 -13.73 -37.90
CA THR A 2 -10.08 -14.94 -37.30
C THR A 2 -9.19 -15.51 -36.19
N PHE A 3 -9.77 -16.17 -35.19
CA PHE A 3 -9.03 -16.83 -34.10
C PHE A 3 -7.96 -17.80 -34.65
N ARG A 4 -8.32 -18.59 -35.67
CA ARG A 4 -7.39 -19.47 -36.41
C ARG A 4 -6.21 -18.71 -37.01
N ARG A 5 -6.43 -17.53 -37.60
CA ARG A 5 -5.37 -16.68 -38.16
C ARG A 5 -4.49 -16.07 -37.06
N SER A 6 -5.05 -15.72 -35.92
CA SER A 6 -4.28 -15.26 -34.76
C SER A 6 -3.37 -16.37 -34.21
N ILE A 7 -3.88 -17.60 -34.04
CA ILE A 7 -3.08 -18.77 -33.64
C ILE A 7 -1.94 -19.02 -34.64
N ALA A 8 -2.24 -19.05 -35.94
CA ALA A 8 -1.22 -19.28 -36.96
C ALA A 8 -0.14 -18.20 -36.95
N LYS A 9 -0.51 -16.92 -36.75
CA LYS A 9 0.45 -15.82 -36.60
C LYS A 9 1.32 -16.00 -35.36
N HIS A 10 0.75 -16.31 -34.21
CA HIS A 10 1.54 -16.56 -33.00
C HIS A 10 2.52 -17.72 -33.21
N TYR A 11 2.06 -18.83 -33.80
CA TYR A 11 2.91 -19.98 -34.10
C TYR A 11 4.08 -19.64 -35.03
N VAL A 12 3.81 -18.97 -36.15
CA VAL A 12 4.85 -18.53 -37.09
C VAL A 12 5.82 -17.56 -36.41
N THR A 13 5.33 -16.56 -35.68
CA THR A 13 6.18 -15.62 -34.95
C THR A 13 7.05 -16.33 -33.92
N SER A 14 6.51 -17.31 -33.18
CA SER A 14 7.28 -18.11 -32.23
C SER A 14 8.38 -18.91 -32.92
N LEU A 15 8.06 -19.63 -34.00
CA LEU A 15 9.06 -20.41 -34.75
C LEU A 15 10.14 -19.52 -35.38
N THR A 16 9.75 -18.41 -36.02
CA THR A 16 10.70 -17.44 -36.58
C THR A 16 11.59 -16.85 -35.49
N THR A 17 11.05 -16.56 -34.31
CA THR A 17 11.84 -16.06 -33.17
C THR A 17 12.88 -17.09 -32.72
N LEU A 18 12.50 -18.36 -32.63
CA LEU A 18 13.41 -19.46 -32.27
C LEU A 18 14.49 -19.68 -33.34
N GLU A 19 14.11 -19.66 -34.62
CA GLU A 19 15.04 -19.82 -35.73
C GLU A 19 16.05 -18.66 -35.79
N VAL A 20 15.58 -17.42 -35.68
CA VAL A 20 16.45 -16.24 -35.61
C VAL A 20 17.35 -16.30 -34.37
N ALA A 21 16.86 -16.78 -33.23
CA ALA A 21 17.66 -16.96 -32.02
C ALA A 21 18.77 -18.01 -32.22
N ALA A 22 18.44 -19.15 -32.84
CA ALA A 22 19.39 -20.22 -33.10
C ALA A 22 20.48 -19.80 -34.11
N ARG A 23 20.09 -19.08 -35.17
CA ARG A 23 21.01 -18.54 -36.18
C ARG A 23 21.95 -17.48 -35.60
N ASN A 24 21.48 -16.67 -34.65
CA ASN A 24 22.24 -15.57 -34.04
C ASN A 24 22.71 -15.89 -32.60
N ARG A 25 22.87 -17.17 -32.26
CA ARG A 25 23.13 -17.60 -30.87
C ARG A 25 24.37 -16.94 -30.24
N GLU A 26 25.46 -16.80 -31.00
CA GLU A 26 26.71 -16.24 -30.49
C GLU A 26 26.58 -14.74 -30.19
N ALA A 27 25.92 -14.00 -31.09
CA ALA A 27 25.63 -12.58 -30.87
C ALA A 27 24.74 -12.39 -29.64
N ARG A 28 23.67 -13.19 -29.50
CA ARG A 28 22.77 -13.11 -28.33
C ARG A 28 23.49 -13.45 -27.01
N LEU A 29 24.33 -14.46 -27.00
CA LEU A 29 25.13 -14.82 -25.81
C LEU A 29 26.14 -13.72 -25.47
N ARG A 30 26.75 -13.11 -26.48
CA ARG A 30 27.65 -11.97 -26.30
C ARG A 30 26.91 -10.75 -25.76
N ASP A 31 25.76 -10.39 -26.31
CA ASP A 31 24.92 -9.29 -25.82
C ASP A 31 24.50 -9.53 -24.37
N TYR A 32 24.10 -10.77 -24.02
CA TYR A 32 23.78 -11.14 -22.65
C TYR A 32 24.98 -10.97 -21.71
N TYR A 33 26.16 -11.47 -22.11
CA TYR A 33 27.39 -11.31 -21.34
C TYR A 33 27.78 -9.84 -21.16
N GLU A 34 27.75 -9.06 -22.24
CA GLU A 34 28.08 -7.63 -22.25
C GLU A 34 27.09 -6.81 -21.42
N PHE A 35 25.80 -7.13 -21.48
CA PHE A 35 24.78 -6.54 -20.63
C PHE A 35 25.09 -6.75 -19.14
N LYS A 36 25.53 -7.96 -18.75
CA LYS A 36 25.88 -8.29 -17.36
C LYS A 36 27.22 -7.70 -16.93
N ARG A 37 28.24 -7.75 -17.80
CA ARG A 37 29.57 -7.18 -17.55
C ARG A 37 29.50 -5.67 -17.34
N SER A 38 28.81 -4.95 -18.24
CA SER A 38 28.62 -3.50 -18.11
C SER A 38 27.83 -3.13 -16.86
N ALA A 39 26.84 -3.94 -16.47
CA ALA A 39 26.07 -3.73 -15.24
C ALA A 39 26.95 -3.82 -13.97
N ILE A 40 27.94 -4.72 -13.94
CA ILE A 40 28.92 -4.80 -12.84
C ILE A 40 29.76 -3.53 -12.75
N GLU A 41 30.26 -3.04 -13.89
CA GLU A 41 31.07 -1.82 -13.94
C GLU A 41 30.27 -0.59 -13.49
N GLU A 42 29.03 -0.44 -13.96
CA GLU A 42 28.10 0.58 -13.48
C GLU A 42 27.97 0.56 -11.94
N GLY A 43 27.78 -0.63 -11.36
CA GLY A 43 27.66 -0.79 -9.91
C GLY A 43 28.91 -0.42 -9.11
N LYS A 44 30.10 -0.40 -9.75
CA LYS A 44 31.34 0.08 -9.13
C LYS A 44 31.48 1.60 -9.20
N THR A 45 31.02 2.21 -10.30
CA THR A 45 31.27 3.61 -10.61
C THR A 45 30.14 4.55 -10.22
N GLU A 46 28.90 4.08 -10.22
CA GLU A 46 27.74 4.88 -9.82
C GLU A 46 27.81 5.27 -8.34
N ARG A 47 27.09 6.35 -8.00
CA ARG A 47 27.03 6.88 -6.63
C ARG A 47 26.41 5.88 -5.66
N MET A 48 25.29 5.26 -6.03
CA MET A 48 24.67 4.19 -5.25
C MET A 48 25.43 2.89 -5.51
N LYS A 49 26.17 2.39 -4.50
CA LYS A 49 26.98 1.17 -4.66
C LYS A 49 26.44 -0.03 -3.92
N ARG A 50 25.68 0.21 -2.86
CA ARG A 50 25.20 -0.84 -1.97
C ARG A 50 23.87 -0.46 -1.36
N ILE A 51 23.02 -1.46 -1.15
CA ILE A 51 21.76 -1.33 -0.44
C ILE A 51 21.85 -2.20 0.81
N VAL A 52 21.46 -1.65 1.95
CA VAL A 52 21.48 -2.31 3.26
C VAL A 52 20.06 -2.35 3.79
N ILE A 53 19.51 -3.55 3.96
CA ILE A 53 18.23 -3.78 4.63
C ILE A 53 18.55 -4.20 6.05
N THR A 54 18.11 -3.41 7.02
CA THR A 54 18.38 -3.70 8.43
C THR A 54 17.56 -4.91 8.88
N PRO A 55 17.99 -5.65 9.92
CA PRO A 55 17.16 -6.71 10.48
C PRO A 55 15.91 -6.07 11.09
N ASP A 56 14.78 -6.18 10.40
CA ASP A 56 13.50 -5.65 10.85
C ASP A 56 12.95 -6.46 12.04
N LYS A 57 12.05 -5.85 12.82
CA LYS A 57 11.30 -6.57 13.86
C LYS A 57 10.45 -7.69 13.26
N ASP A 58 9.91 -7.47 12.06
CA ASP A 58 9.26 -8.51 11.27
C ASP A 58 10.27 -9.29 10.43
N ARG A 59 11.11 -10.08 11.12
CA ARG A 59 12.16 -10.89 10.49
C ARG A 59 11.65 -11.84 9.40
N VAL A 60 10.39 -12.31 9.52
CA VAL A 60 9.76 -13.21 8.56
C VAL A 60 9.50 -12.46 7.27
N LYS A 61 8.90 -11.27 7.36
CA LYS A 61 8.64 -10.39 6.22
C LYS A 61 9.94 -9.96 5.52
N THR A 62 10.99 -9.62 6.28
CA THR A 62 12.30 -9.32 5.69
C THR A 62 12.89 -10.54 4.98
N ALA A 63 12.85 -11.73 5.59
CA ALA A 63 13.36 -12.95 4.97
C ALA A 63 12.61 -13.30 3.67
N GLU A 64 11.30 -13.06 3.62
CA GLU A 64 10.48 -13.22 2.41
C GLU A 64 10.89 -12.24 1.30
N LEU A 65 11.21 -10.98 1.63
CA LEU A 65 11.79 -10.04 0.67
C LEU A 65 13.12 -10.57 0.12
N ILE A 66 14.02 -11.04 1.00
CA ILE A 66 15.31 -11.60 0.57
C ILE A 66 15.13 -12.84 -0.32
N GLU A 67 14.11 -13.66 -0.04
CA GLU A 67 13.76 -14.80 -0.89
C GLU A 67 13.30 -14.35 -2.29
N VAL A 68 12.50 -13.29 -2.40
CA VAL A 68 12.12 -12.70 -3.70
C VAL A 68 13.36 -12.24 -4.48
N LEU A 69 14.30 -11.56 -3.83
CA LEU A 69 15.54 -11.11 -4.46
C LEU A 69 16.39 -12.28 -4.94
N ARG A 70 16.56 -13.32 -4.12
CA ARG A 70 17.34 -14.52 -4.48
C ARG A 70 16.67 -15.33 -5.60
N ARG A 71 15.34 -15.41 -5.64
CA ARG A 71 14.60 -16.00 -6.79
C ARG A 71 14.87 -15.24 -8.08
N ALA A 72 15.07 -13.92 -8.01
CA ALA A 72 15.50 -13.08 -9.13
C ALA A 72 17.03 -13.16 -9.41
N GLN A 73 17.75 -14.09 -8.77
CA GLN A 73 19.20 -14.27 -8.88
C GLN A 73 20.02 -13.05 -8.44
N ILE A 74 19.44 -12.18 -7.61
CA ILE A 74 20.16 -11.07 -6.98
C ILE A 74 20.95 -11.65 -5.81
N GLU A 75 22.26 -11.38 -5.80
CA GLU A 75 23.15 -11.77 -4.72
C GLU A 75 22.88 -10.90 -3.49
N VAL A 76 22.54 -11.58 -2.39
CA VAL A 76 22.31 -10.96 -1.08
C VAL A 76 23.29 -11.57 -0.09
N LYS A 77 23.97 -10.72 0.67
CA LYS A 77 24.88 -11.08 1.75
C LYS A 77 24.27 -10.74 3.10
N VAL A 78 24.85 -11.26 4.18
CA VAL A 78 24.43 -10.97 5.56
C VAL A 78 25.61 -10.60 6.45
N ALA A 79 25.48 -9.51 7.21
CA ALA A 79 26.49 -9.09 8.16
C ALA A 79 26.55 -10.04 9.36
N ASN A 80 27.75 -10.57 9.67
CA ASN A 80 27.99 -11.39 10.86
C ASN A 80 28.41 -10.56 12.09
N SER A 81 28.73 -9.28 11.90
CA SER A 81 29.08 -8.32 12.93
C SER A 81 28.59 -6.93 12.55
N THR A 82 28.57 -6.01 13.51
CA THR A 82 28.25 -4.61 13.25
C THR A 82 29.29 -3.99 12.31
N PHE A 83 28.86 -3.21 11.33
CA PHE A 83 29.74 -2.45 10.44
C PHE A 83 29.24 -1.01 10.27
N ARG A 84 30.14 -0.12 9.87
CA ARG A 84 29.86 1.32 9.70
C ARG A 84 29.88 1.70 8.23
N SER A 85 28.95 2.58 7.85
CA SER A 85 29.02 3.40 6.64
C SER A 85 29.07 4.88 7.03
N SER A 86 29.92 5.66 6.36
CA SER A 86 29.99 7.11 6.52
C SER A 86 29.04 7.88 5.58
N SER A 87 28.42 7.18 4.64
CA SER A 87 27.66 7.74 3.52
C SER A 87 26.37 6.96 3.27
N ALA A 88 25.61 6.73 4.34
CA ALA A 88 24.32 6.06 4.28
C ALA A 88 23.19 7.06 4.04
N HIS A 89 22.24 6.68 3.20
CA HIS A 89 21.06 7.47 2.86
C HIS A 89 19.80 6.68 3.25
N SER A 90 18.98 7.27 4.13
CA SER A 90 17.73 6.65 4.60
C SER A 90 16.67 6.61 3.51
N TYR A 91 15.89 5.53 3.49
CA TYR A 91 14.75 5.40 2.60
C TYR A 91 13.52 6.18 3.09
N ASP A 92 13.49 6.64 4.34
CA ASP A 92 12.36 7.36 4.95
C ASP A 92 12.12 8.76 4.36
N GLU A 93 13.12 9.32 3.69
CA GLU A 93 13.10 10.68 3.16
C GLU A 93 13.67 10.70 1.75
N LYS A 94 12.85 11.10 0.77
CA LYS A 94 13.25 11.26 -0.63
C LYS A 94 14.47 12.17 -0.73
N ASN A 95 15.53 11.71 -1.38
CA ASN A 95 16.81 12.44 -1.47
C ASN A 95 17.45 12.77 -0.11
N SER A 96 17.38 11.82 0.84
CA SER A 96 18.00 11.99 2.17
C SER A 96 19.47 12.37 2.08
N VAL A 97 19.92 13.18 3.05
CA VAL A 97 21.34 13.53 3.18
C VAL A 97 22.15 12.33 3.64
N ALA A 98 23.43 12.30 3.26
CA ALA A 98 24.35 11.26 3.71
C ALA A 98 24.57 11.37 5.23
N ILE A 99 24.48 10.25 5.94
CA ILE A 99 24.74 10.15 7.37
C ILE A 99 25.75 9.03 7.67
N THR A 100 26.45 9.17 8.79
CA THR A 100 27.20 8.04 9.36
C THR A 100 26.24 7.12 10.11
N LYS A 101 26.24 5.83 9.78
CA LYS A 101 25.36 4.83 10.38
C LYS A 101 26.10 3.54 10.68
N ASP A 102 25.88 3.04 11.90
CA ASP A 102 26.24 1.67 12.27
C ASP A 102 25.06 0.73 11.94
N PHE A 103 25.37 -0.32 11.20
CA PHE A 103 24.45 -1.40 10.83
C PHE A 103 24.76 -2.63 11.67
N PRO A 104 23.78 -3.20 12.38
CA PRO A 104 24.00 -4.34 13.26
C PRO A 104 24.27 -5.63 12.47
N ALA A 105 24.79 -6.65 13.17
CA ALA A 105 24.78 -8.02 12.68
C ALA A 105 23.36 -8.45 12.29
N GLY A 106 23.23 -9.28 11.25
CA GLY A 106 21.96 -9.68 10.65
C GLY A 106 21.43 -8.73 9.58
N SER A 107 22.06 -7.57 9.35
CA SER A 107 21.74 -6.70 8.21
C SER A 107 22.02 -7.42 6.89
N TYR A 108 21.09 -7.29 5.95
CA TYR A 108 21.24 -7.83 4.60
C TYR A 108 21.87 -6.79 3.68
N ILE A 109 22.79 -7.24 2.83
CA ILE A 109 23.60 -6.37 1.97
C ILE A 109 23.44 -6.81 0.52
N VAL A 110 23.08 -5.86 -0.34
CA VAL A 110 23.03 -6.03 -1.79
C VAL A 110 24.07 -5.09 -2.40
N ASP A 111 25.23 -5.63 -2.74
CA ASP A 111 26.26 -4.90 -3.49
C ASP A 111 25.79 -4.77 -4.94
N LEU A 112 25.77 -3.55 -5.50
CA LEU A 112 25.33 -3.33 -6.88
C LEU A 112 26.40 -3.70 -7.91
N SER A 113 27.64 -3.99 -7.50
CA SER A 113 28.70 -4.52 -8.38
C SER A 113 28.51 -6.01 -8.71
N GLN A 114 27.32 -6.39 -9.17
CA GLN A 114 26.91 -7.76 -9.47
C GLN A 114 26.20 -7.87 -10.83
N PRO A 115 26.12 -9.05 -11.47
CA PRO A 115 25.47 -9.22 -12.78
C PRO A 115 24.01 -8.73 -12.81
N GLN A 116 23.27 -8.81 -11.70
CA GLN A 116 21.88 -8.36 -11.62
C GLN A 116 21.71 -6.87 -11.28
N LYS A 117 22.77 -6.06 -11.25
CA LYS A 117 22.74 -4.64 -10.84
C LYS A 117 21.51 -3.87 -11.31
N ARG A 118 21.21 -3.90 -12.62
CA ARG A 118 20.12 -3.10 -13.20
C ARG A 118 18.75 -3.52 -12.67
N LEU A 119 18.52 -4.83 -12.49
CA LEU A 119 17.30 -5.36 -11.88
C LEU A 119 17.26 -5.07 -10.38
N ALA A 120 18.37 -5.28 -9.67
CA ALA A 120 18.48 -5.00 -8.24
C ALA A 120 18.19 -3.52 -7.95
N LYS A 121 18.80 -2.60 -8.72
CA LYS A 121 18.53 -1.15 -8.64
C LYS A 121 17.07 -0.85 -8.93
N ALA A 122 16.49 -1.38 -10.00
CA ALA A 122 15.08 -1.13 -10.35
C ALA A 122 14.07 -1.62 -9.28
N LEU A 123 14.39 -2.67 -8.53
CA LEU A 123 13.52 -3.20 -7.48
C LEU A 123 13.74 -2.56 -6.10
N LEU A 124 14.92 -2.01 -5.86
CA LEU A 124 15.37 -1.61 -4.53
C LEU A 124 15.70 -0.13 -4.41
N GLU A 125 15.94 0.62 -5.49
CA GLU A 125 16.28 2.04 -5.37
C GLU A 125 15.16 2.83 -4.68
N GLN A 126 15.53 3.82 -3.85
CA GLN A 126 14.56 4.59 -3.07
C GLN A 126 13.48 5.22 -3.95
N ASP A 127 13.91 5.90 -5.00
CA ASP A 127 13.08 6.69 -5.90
C ASP A 127 13.62 6.58 -7.32
N THR A 128 12.73 6.30 -8.27
CA THR A 128 13.06 6.29 -9.69
C THR A 128 12.56 7.59 -10.32
N PRO A 129 13.44 8.57 -10.58
CA PRO A 129 13.02 9.83 -11.17
C PRO A 129 12.47 9.60 -12.58
N GLN A 130 11.35 10.25 -12.86
CA GLN A 130 10.75 10.26 -14.19
C GLN A 130 11.52 11.22 -15.10
N ASP A 131 11.52 10.95 -16.42
CA ASP A 131 12.15 11.84 -17.39
C ASP A 131 11.56 13.26 -17.30
N ALA A 132 12.43 14.28 -17.31
CA ALA A 132 12.02 15.66 -17.11
C ALA A 132 11.12 16.17 -18.24
N GLY A 133 11.37 15.74 -19.48
CA GLY A 133 10.54 16.06 -20.64
C GLY A 133 9.15 15.43 -20.52
N PHE A 134 9.11 14.17 -20.10
CA PHE A 134 7.86 13.45 -19.83
C PHE A 134 7.05 14.10 -18.70
N VAL A 135 7.67 14.43 -17.57
CA VAL A 135 7.04 15.12 -16.43
C VAL A 135 6.47 16.47 -16.87
N LYS A 136 7.22 17.22 -17.67
CA LYS A 136 6.77 18.50 -18.21
C LYS A 136 5.53 18.33 -19.10
N ASP A 137 5.54 17.37 -20.02
CA ASP A 137 4.38 17.05 -20.87
C ASP A 137 3.14 16.70 -20.03
N GLN A 138 3.30 15.84 -19.01
CA GLN A 138 2.18 15.44 -18.15
C GLN A 138 1.64 16.63 -17.32
N THR A 139 2.54 17.49 -16.84
CA THR A 139 2.16 18.70 -16.10
C THR A 139 1.43 19.71 -17.00
N ASP A 140 1.87 19.87 -18.25
CA ASP A 140 1.21 20.73 -19.22
C ASP A 140 -0.18 20.17 -19.60
N LYS A 141 -0.33 18.84 -19.73
CA LYS A 141 -1.64 18.18 -19.87
C LYS A 141 -2.54 18.43 -18.67
N LEU A 142 -2.02 18.33 -17.45
CA LEU A 142 -2.79 18.62 -16.23
C LEU A 142 -3.33 20.06 -16.26
N LYS A 143 -2.48 21.03 -16.55
CA LYS A 143 -2.89 22.44 -16.65
C LYS A 143 -3.99 22.63 -17.71
N ARG A 144 -3.85 22.00 -18.88
CA ARG A 144 -4.89 22.05 -19.92
C ARG A 144 -6.18 21.38 -19.46
N ASN A 145 -6.12 20.22 -18.82
CA ASN A 145 -7.27 19.52 -18.27
C ASN A 145 -8.01 20.35 -17.20
N GLN A 146 -7.29 21.09 -16.37
CA GLN A 146 -7.88 21.98 -15.36
C GLN A 146 -8.56 23.22 -15.96
N LEU A 147 -8.19 23.62 -17.19
CA LEU A 147 -8.82 24.71 -17.93
C LEU A 147 -10.07 24.25 -18.70
N ARG A 148 -10.23 22.94 -18.93
CA ARG A 148 -11.38 22.37 -19.61
C ARG A 148 -12.62 22.39 -18.69
N GLY A 149 -13.80 22.55 -19.27
CA GLY A 149 -15.07 22.47 -18.53
C GLY A 149 -15.35 21.05 -18.02
N SER A 150 -16.25 20.91 -17.04
CA SER A 150 -16.60 19.61 -16.45
C SER A 150 -17.06 18.56 -17.47
N ASN A 151 -17.69 19.00 -18.56
CA ASN A 151 -18.26 18.14 -19.60
C ASN A 151 -17.33 17.98 -20.82
N ALA A 152 -16.13 18.55 -20.78
CA ALA A 152 -15.16 18.44 -21.87
C ALA A 152 -14.25 17.23 -21.64
N SER A 153 -13.97 16.48 -22.72
CA SER A 153 -13.02 15.37 -22.69
C SER A 153 -11.68 15.83 -22.14
N ARG A 154 -11.09 15.08 -21.21
CA ARG A 154 -9.75 15.33 -20.68
C ARG A 154 -8.69 14.61 -21.54
N GLU A 155 -7.47 15.12 -21.56
CA GLU A 155 -6.30 14.42 -22.08
C GLU A 155 -5.91 13.33 -21.09
N GLU A 156 -5.62 12.14 -21.60
CA GLU A 156 -5.08 11.05 -20.78
C GLU A 156 -3.61 11.33 -20.43
N TYR A 157 -3.24 10.99 -19.19
CA TYR A 157 -1.85 11.05 -18.76
C TYR A 157 -1.09 9.81 -19.25
N GLY A 158 0.19 9.99 -19.60
CA GLY A 158 1.03 8.93 -20.16
C GLY A 158 1.59 7.91 -19.16
N PHE A 159 1.08 7.86 -17.92
CA PHE A 159 1.56 6.92 -16.91
C PHE A 159 0.95 5.54 -17.17
N TYR A 160 1.80 4.56 -17.48
CA TYR A 160 1.36 3.19 -17.76
C TYR A 160 1.06 2.39 -16.47
N ASP A 161 1.73 2.72 -15.36
CA ASP A 161 1.60 2.04 -14.07
C ASP A 161 2.00 2.96 -12.90
N VAL A 162 2.09 2.41 -11.69
CA VAL A 162 2.63 3.09 -10.52
C VAL A 162 4.07 3.54 -10.74
N THR A 163 4.40 4.71 -10.23
CA THR A 163 5.71 5.35 -10.40
C THR A 163 6.67 5.02 -9.27
N ALA A 164 6.16 4.57 -8.12
CA ALA A 164 6.95 4.09 -6.99
C ALA A 164 7.03 2.55 -6.95
N TRP A 165 8.12 1.99 -7.46
CA TRP A 165 8.45 0.57 -7.36
C TRP A 165 9.64 0.36 -6.43
N ASN A 166 9.38 0.34 -5.12
CA ASN A 166 10.41 0.13 -4.10
C ASN A 166 10.00 -1.02 -3.17
N LEU A 167 10.69 -2.16 -3.25
CA LEU A 167 10.33 -3.33 -2.46
C LEU A 167 10.58 -3.16 -0.95
N PRO A 168 11.68 -2.54 -0.46
CA PRO A 168 11.85 -2.29 0.97
C PRO A 168 10.69 -1.51 1.59
N LEU A 169 10.29 -0.39 0.97
CA LEU A 169 9.16 0.42 1.41
C LEU A 169 7.83 -0.33 1.26
N ALA A 170 7.64 -1.07 0.17
CA ALA A 170 6.43 -1.88 -0.02
C ALA A 170 6.29 -2.96 1.06
N PHE A 171 7.38 -3.59 1.48
CA PHE A 171 7.38 -4.55 2.59
C PHE A 171 7.36 -3.85 3.96
N GLY A 172 7.61 -2.54 4.01
CA GLY A 172 7.69 -1.78 5.26
C GLY A 172 8.89 -2.17 6.10
N VAL A 173 10.03 -2.47 5.46
CA VAL A 173 11.30 -2.79 6.14
C VAL A 173 12.28 -1.62 6.05
N ASP A 174 13.02 -1.41 7.13
CA ASP A 174 14.00 -0.33 7.23
C ASP A 174 15.21 -0.58 6.32
N ALA A 175 15.47 0.33 5.38
CA ALA A 175 16.52 0.20 4.39
C ALA A 175 17.28 1.51 4.12
N PHE A 176 18.52 1.34 3.64
CA PHE A 176 19.46 2.40 3.33
C PHE A 176 20.20 2.06 2.04
N TRP A 177 20.71 3.08 1.35
CA TRP A 177 21.70 2.89 0.31
C TRP A 177 22.99 3.64 0.69
N THR A 178 24.14 3.15 0.22
CA THR A 178 25.45 3.69 0.59
C THR A 178 26.33 3.99 -0.64
N GLU A 179 27.16 5.01 -0.52
CA GLU A 179 28.18 5.37 -1.52
C GLU A 179 29.50 4.60 -1.36
N ASP A 180 29.68 4.02 -0.17
CA ASP A 180 30.82 3.24 0.24
C ASP A 180 30.49 1.74 0.30
N VAL A 181 31.51 0.94 0.01
CA VAL A 181 31.48 -0.52 0.09
C VAL A 181 32.60 -0.91 1.05
N SER A 182 32.27 -1.07 2.32
CA SER A 182 33.19 -1.56 3.36
C SER A 182 32.92 -3.03 3.63
N ASN A 183 33.96 -3.81 3.93
CA ASN A 183 33.84 -5.21 4.34
C ASN A 183 33.29 -6.18 3.27
N ASN A 184 33.65 -7.45 3.40
CA ASN A 184 33.05 -8.53 2.64
C ASN A 184 32.23 -9.41 3.58
N PHE A 185 31.07 -9.84 3.13
CA PHE A 185 30.09 -10.57 3.92
C PHE A 185 29.72 -11.89 3.23
N PRO A 186 29.38 -12.95 3.98
CA PRO A 186 28.93 -14.21 3.40
C PRO A 186 27.58 -14.03 2.68
N LEU A 187 27.38 -14.82 1.61
CA LEU A 187 26.09 -14.92 0.93
C LEU A 187 25.03 -15.51 1.87
N VAL A 188 23.79 -15.06 1.72
CA VAL A 188 22.62 -15.63 2.39
C VAL A 188 22.34 -17.03 1.82
N THR A 189 22.20 -18.02 2.70
CA THR A 189 21.86 -19.39 2.33
C THR A 189 20.37 -19.71 2.55
N ASP A 190 19.89 -20.82 2.00
CA ASP A 190 18.52 -21.29 2.22
C ASP A 190 18.29 -21.71 3.66
N GLU A 191 19.30 -22.30 4.32
CA GLU A 191 19.25 -22.66 5.74
C GLU A 191 19.10 -21.41 6.61
N TYR A 192 19.85 -20.35 6.28
CA TYR A 192 19.75 -19.08 7.00
C TYR A 192 18.33 -18.49 6.90
N LEU A 193 17.76 -18.40 5.68
CA LEU A 193 16.40 -17.89 5.49
C LEU A 193 15.34 -18.77 6.16
N THR A 194 15.51 -20.09 6.10
CA THR A 194 14.61 -21.04 6.78
C THR A 194 14.62 -20.82 8.29
N ALA A 195 15.80 -20.60 8.88
CA ALA A 195 15.92 -20.28 10.29
C ALA A 195 15.21 -18.95 10.64
N GLN A 196 15.33 -17.91 9.80
CA GLN A 196 14.64 -16.63 10.03
C GLN A 196 13.11 -16.75 9.97
N LYS A 197 12.60 -17.60 9.08
CA LYS A 197 11.15 -17.86 8.91
C LYS A 197 10.57 -18.86 9.90
N THR A 198 11.41 -19.49 10.72
CA THR A 198 10.94 -20.46 11.73
C THR A 198 10.78 -19.77 13.08
N GLY A 199 9.64 -19.99 13.74
CA GLY A 199 9.37 -19.50 15.09
C GLY A 199 9.85 -20.49 16.14
N ASN A 200 10.01 -20.00 17.37
CA ASN A 200 10.35 -20.84 18.52
C ASN A 200 9.43 -20.61 19.71
N VAL A 201 9.33 -21.64 20.55
CA VAL A 201 8.70 -21.56 21.87
C VAL A 201 9.81 -21.46 22.92
N ILE A 202 9.95 -20.28 23.53
CA ILE A 202 10.96 -19.98 24.54
C ILE A 202 10.43 -20.42 25.90
N GLY A 203 11.24 -21.14 26.68
CA GLY A 203 10.86 -21.64 28.00
C GLY A 203 10.06 -22.95 27.99
N GLY A 204 9.89 -23.60 26.83
CA GLY A 204 9.31 -24.93 26.69
C GLY A 204 7.79 -24.98 26.94
N ARG A 205 7.33 -26.03 27.64
CA ARG A 205 5.91 -26.21 27.96
C ARG A 205 5.49 -25.22 29.05
N ALA A 206 4.50 -24.37 28.76
CA ALA A 206 3.97 -23.43 29.74
C ALA A 206 3.11 -24.11 30.81
N GLN A 207 3.19 -23.64 32.06
CA GLN A 207 2.27 -24.04 33.14
C GLN A 207 1.07 -23.09 33.27
N ILE A 208 1.24 -21.80 32.96
CA ILE A 208 0.20 -20.79 33.17
C ILE A 208 -0.38 -20.30 31.85
N ALA A 209 0.47 -19.81 30.95
CA ALA A 209 0.04 -19.26 29.68
C ALA A 209 1.18 -19.24 28.65
N TYR A 210 0.81 -19.14 27.39
CA TYR A 210 1.70 -18.69 26.33
C TYR A 210 1.44 -17.22 26.02
N VAL A 211 2.51 -16.46 25.87
CA VAL A 211 2.52 -15.06 25.43
C VAL A 211 3.05 -15.03 24.01
N ILE A 212 2.30 -14.43 23.07
CA ILE A 212 2.70 -14.31 21.66
C ILE A 212 2.90 -12.81 21.38
N PRO A 213 4.16 -12.32 21.38
CA PRO A 213 4.46 -10.95 21.04
C PRO A 213 4.03 -10.63 19.61
N TYR A 214 3.42 -9.46 19.41
CA TYR A 214 2.94 -9.05 18.09
C TYR A 214 4.04 -8.39 17.24
N GLN A 215 5.13 -9.12 17.02
CA GLN A 215 6.32 -8.67 16.29
C GLN A 215 6.21 -8.86 14.77
N THR A 216 5.43 -9.86 14.35
CA THR A 216 5.29 -10.28 12.95
C THR A 216 3.81 -10.31 12.55
N ASP A 217 3.51 -10.18 11.26
CA ASP A 217 2.15 -10.43 10.74
C ASP A 217 1.66 -11.84 11.13
N ALA A 218 2.58 -12.80 11.15
CA ALA A 218 2.34 -14.19 11.55
C ALA A 218 1.81 -14.34 12.99
N SER A 219 2.09 -13.39 13.89
CA SER A 219 1.59 -13.45 15.27
C SER A 219 0.06 -13.34 15.31
N ALA A 220 -0.54 -12.48 14.49
CA ALA A 220 -2.00 -12.37 14.37
C ALA A 220 -2.60 -13.61 13.69
N VAL A 221 -1.93 -14.13 12.65
CA VAL A 221 -2.37 -15.36 11.97
C VAL A 221 -2.33 -16.55 12.91
N LEU A 222 -1.31 -16.66 13.77
CA LEU A 222 -1.23 -17.68 14.81
C LEU A 222 -2.41 -17.58 15.78
N ALA A 223 -2.73 -16.37 16.26
CA ALA A 223 -3.88 -16.13 17.13
C ALA A 223 -5.21 -16.55 16.45
N TYR A 224 -5.42 -16.17 15.19
CA TYR A 224 -6.58 -16.58 14.40
C TYR A 224 -6.67 -18.11 14.25
N ARG A 225 -5.58 -18.77 13.84
CA ARG A 225 -5.56 -20.22 13.61
C ARG A 225 -5.79 -21.02 14.89
N LEU A 226 -5.28 -20.55 16.02
CA LEU A 226 -5.61 -21.12 17.33
C LEU A 226 -7.11 -21.03 17.62
N GLN A 227 -7.74 -19.86 17.43
CA GLN A 227 -9.19 -19.72 17.63
C GLN A 227 -9.98 -20.61 16.67
N LYS A 228 -9.53 -20.74 15.41
CA LYS A 228 -10.15 -21.59 14.41
C LYS A 228 -10.07 -23.07 14.78
N GLU A 229 -8.96 -23.50 15.37
CA GLU A 229 -8.79 -24.85 15.94
C GLU A 229 -9.53 -25.04 17.30
N GLY A 230 -10.25 -24.03 17.79
CA GLY A 230 -11.09 -24.10 18.99
C GLY A 230 -10.43 -23.65 20.29
N TYR A 231 -9.20 -23.13 20.23
CA TYR A 231 -8.49 -22.62 21.41
C TYR A 231 -8.94 -21.20 21.79
N LYS A 232 -9.02 -20.92 23.09
CA LYS A 232 -9.31 -19.60 23.63
C LYS A 232 -8.06 -18.74 23.67
N VAL A 233 -8.05 -17.70 22.84
CA VAL A 233 -6.99 -16.69 22.76
C VAL A 233 -7.50 -15.38 23.33
N ALA A 234 -6.64 -14.64 24.02
CA ALA A 234 -6.90 -13.31 24.55
C ALA A 234 -5.87 -12.31 24.05
N VAL A 235 -6.14 -11.02 24.23
CA VAL A 235 -5.23 -9.91 23.90
C VAL A 235 -5.08 -8.97 25.09
N ALA A 236 -3.87 -8.48 25.34
CA ALA A 236 -3.59 -7.47 26.35
C ALA A 236 -3.85 -6.05 25.81
N LEU A 237 -4.74 -5.29 26.44
CA LEU A 237 -5.10 -3.92 26.03
C LEU A 237 -4.13 -2.86 26.55
N LYS A 238 -3.37 -3.22 27.58
CA LYS A 238 -2.28 -2.45 28.17
C LYS A 238 -0.97 -3.23 28.03
N GLN A 239 0.14 -2.60 28.39
CA GLN A 239 1.42 -3.31 28.51
C GLN A 239 1.25 -4.50 29.45
N LEU A 240 1.70 -5.68 29.01
CA LEU A 240 1.63 -6.94 29.74
C LEU A 240 3.01 -7.23 30.33
N ASN A 241 3.08 -7.57 31.62
CA ASN A 241 4.33 -7.99 32.25
C ASN A 241 4.28 -9.51 32.51
N ALA A 242 5.28 -10.24 32.01
CA ALA A 242 5.42 -11.67 32.22
C ALA A 242 6.90 -12.06 32.08
N VAL A 243 7.36 -13.10 32.79
CA VAL A 243 8.75 -13.60 32.75
C VAL A 243 9.81 -12.48 32.84
N ASN A 244 9.59 -11.51 33.73
CA ASN A 244 10.45 -10.34 33.95
C ASN A 244 10.72 -9.51 32.67
N GLN A 245 9.77 -9.53 31.74
CA GLN A 245 9.79 -8.76 30.51
C GLN A 245 8.48 -7.99 30.33
N ASN A 246 8.59 -6.83 29.69
CA ASN A 246 7.46 -5.99 29.31
C ASN A 246 7.09 -6.27 27.86
N PHE A 247 5.84 -6.66 27.63
CA PHE A 247 5.28 -6.88 26.31
C PHE A 247 4.32 -5.73 25.97
N PRO A 248 4.43 -5.13 24.77
CA PRO A 248 3.53 -4.05 24.36
C PRO A 248 2.05 -4.47 24.38
N ARG A 249 1.14 -3.49 24.46
CA ARG A 249 -0.28 -3.73 24.20
C ARG A 249 -0.49 -4.35 22.81
N GLY A 250 -1.56 -5.14 22.67
CA GLY A 250 -1.81 -5.97 21.50
C GLY A 250 -1.12 -7.34 21.56
N THR A 251 -0.35 -7.63 22.60
CA THR A 251 0.24 -8.95 22.81
C THR A 251 -0.84 -9.99 23.08
N PHE A 252 -0.78 -11.14 22.39
CA PHE A 252 -1.75 -12.21 22.59
C PHE A 252 -1.35 -13.11 23.77
N VAL A 253 -2.36 -13.61 24.47
CA VAL A 253 -2.22 -14.47 25.65
C VAL A 253 -3.10 -15.70 25.49
N VAL A 254 -2.52 -16.88 25.64
CA VAL A 254 -3.24 -18.16 25.56
C VAL A 254 -3.07 -18.89 26.89
N ARG A 255 -4.10 -18.85 27.74
CA ARG A 255 -4.04 -19.40 29.10
C ARG A 255 -4.19 -20.91 29.07
N CYS A 256 -3.29 -21.63 29.72
CA CYS A 256 -3.34 -23.10 29.80
C CYS A 256 -4.60 -23.57 30.52
N SER A 257 -4.99 -22.91 31.62
CA SER A 257 -6.19 -23.23 32.40
C SER A 257 -7.53 -23.08 31.64
N ARG A 258 -7.53 -22.41 30.48
CA ARG A 258 -8.74 -22.19 29.66
C ARG A 258 -8.76 -23.04 28.39
N ASN A 259 -7.76 -23.90 28.20
CA ASN A 259 -7.52 -24.64 26.96
C ASN A 259 -7.14 -26.10 27.26
N PRO A 260 -7.37 -27.04 26.33
CA PRO A 260 -6.98 -28.43 26.52
C PRO A 260 -5.46 -28.63 26.40
N GLU A 261 -4.96 -29.77 26.89
CA GLU A 261 -3.53 -30.15 26.85
C GLU A 261 -2.93 -30.17 25.44
N SER A 262 -3.74 -30.43 24.40
CA SER A 262 -3.34 -30.38 22.99
C SER A 262 -2.85 -28.99 22.54
N LEU A 263 -3.12 -27.95 23.34
CA LEU A 263 -2.63 -26.59 23.12
C LEU A 263 -1.11 -26.54 22.94
N HIS A 264 -0.34 -27.29 23.73
CA HIS A 264 1.12 -27.19 23.70
C HIS A 264 1.69 -27.64 22.34
N ASP A 265 1.11 -28.69 21.76
CA ASP A 265 1.50 -29.19 20.43
C ASP A 265 1.04 -28.23 19.34
N ALA A 266 -0.16 -27.66 19.46
CA ALA A 266 -0.67 -26.66 18.52
C ALA A 266 0.20 -25.39 18.50
N ILE A 267 0.58 -24.87 19.67
CA ILE A 267 1.49 -23.72 19.81
C ILE A 267 2.84 -24.02 19.16
N THR A 268 3.43 -25.18 19.45
CA THR A 268 4.75 -25.57 18.91
C THR A 268 4.71 -25.71 17.39
N ARG A 269 3.66 -26.36 16.86
CA ARG A 269 3.46 -26.52 15.42
C ARG A 269 3.26 -25.18 14.72
N LEU A 270 2.29 -24.38 15.16
CA LEU A 270 1.94 -23.11 14.52
C LEU A 270 3.05 -22.06 14.66
N SER A 271 3.76 -22.03 15.79
CA SER A 271 4.93 -21.15 15.98
C SER A 271 6.00 -21.46 14.93
N ARG A 272 6.36 -22.73 14.75
CA ARG A 272 7.36 -23.16 13.75
C ARG A 272 6.89 -22.90 12.33
N GLU A 273 5.65 -23.26 12.01
CA GLU A 273 5.05 -23.14 10.67
C GLU A 273 4.96 -21.67 10.21
N LEU A 274 4.51 -20.78 11.10
CA LEU A 274 4.22 -19.39 10.74
C LEU A 274 5.40 -18.44 10.97
N GLY A 275 6.41 -18.84 11.75
CA GLY A 275 7.52 -17.94 12.09
C GLY A 275 7.24 -17.04 13.30
N ALA A 276 6.17 -17.25 14.06
CA ALA A 276 5.86 -16.43 15.23
C ALA A 276 6.54 -16.98 16.49
N ASN A 277 7.25 -16.12 17.23
CA ASN A 277 7.86 -16.50 18.50
C ASN A 277 6.82 -16.51 19.61
N VAL A 278 6.97 -17.45 20.53
CA VAL A 278 6.05 -17.64 21.66
C VAL A 278 6.85 -17.80 22.94
N GLN A 279 6.44 -17.10 23.98
CA GLN A 279 7.05 -17.17 25.31
C GLN A 279 6.16 -18.00 26.24
N ALA A 280 6.72 -19.07 26.80
CA ALA A 280 6.06 -19.84 27.84
C ALA A 280 6.15 -19.11 29.19
N VAL A 281 5.02 -19.03 29.90
CA VAL A 281 4.92 -18.45 31.23
C VAL A 281 4.68 -19.57 32.24
N GLN A 282 5.62 -19.70 33.18
CA GLN A 282 5.63 -20.78 34.17
C GLN A 282 4.92 -20.41 35.46
N THR A 283 4.96 -19.14 35.87
CA THR A 283 4.32 -18.65 37.10
C THR A 283 3.36 -17.52 36.79
N GLY A 284 2.27 -17.43 37.57
CA GLY A 284 1.28 -16.36 37.43
C GLY A 284 1.66 -15.07 38.18
N PHE A 285 2.80 -15.09 38.88
CA PHE A 285 3.34 -13.95 39.60
C PHE A 285 4.18 -13.08 38.66
N GLN A 286 3.96 -11.77 38.72
CA GLN A 286 4.88 -10.78 38.16
C GLN A 286 5.50 -9.96 39.30
N GLU A 287 6.81 -9.71 39.22
CA GLU A 287 7.52 -8.88 40.19
C GLU A 287 7.25 -7.38 39.99
N THR A 288 6.87 -6.98 38.76
CA THR A 288 6.68 -5.57 38.39
C THR A 288 5.42 -5.34 37.53
N GLY A 289 4.73 -4.23 37.84
CA GLY A 289 3.59 -3.66 37.12
C GLY A 289 2.25 -4.40 37.24
N ASP A 290 1.18 -3.71 36.82
CA ASP A 290 -0.19 -4.03 37.25
C ASP A 290 -0.94 -5.05 36.36
N THR A 291 -0.45 -5.31 35.14
CA THR A 291 -1.15 -6.17 34.17
C THR A 291 -0.37 -7.46 33.91
N GLY A 292 -0.79 -8.52 34.59
CA GLY A 292 -0.33 -9.89 34.35
C GLY A 292 -1.17 -10.65 33.33
N VAL A 293 -0.76 -11.88 33.00
CA VAL A 293 -1.49 -12.77 32.06
C VAL A 293 -2.91 -13.11 32.52
N ASN A 294 -3.20 -12.99 33.82
CA ASN A 294 -4.52 -13.18 34.42
C ASN A 294 -5.24 -11.85 34.74
N GLY A 295 -4.67 -10.71 34.36
CA GLY A 295 -5.24 -9.39 34.63
C GLY A 295 -6.53 -9.11 33.84
N GLU A 296 -7.33 -8.17 34.36
CA GLU A 296 -8.59 -7.72 33.77
C GLU A 296 -8.42 -7.07 32.39
N ASN A 297 -7.25 -6.46 32.13
CA ASN A 297 -6.92 -5.84 30.84
C ASN A 297 -6.50 -6.87 29.77
N VAL A 298 -6.71 -8.17 30.01
CA VAL A 298 -6.42 -9.25 29.06
C VAL A 298 -7.73 -9.94 28.64
N VAL A 299 -8.31 -9.44 27.55
CA VAL A 299 -9.67 -9.73 27.07
C VAL A 299 -9.68 -10.88 26.07
N SER A 300 -10.66 -11.77 26.16
CA SER A 300 -10.77 -12.92 25.25
C SER A 300 -11.25 -12.49 23.88
N LEU A 301 -10.54 -12.89 22.83
CA LEU A 301 -10.89 -12.58 21.45
C LEU A 301 -12.08 -13.42 21.00
N LYS A 302 -12.95 -12.82 20.19
CA LYS A 302 -13.97 -13.54 19.43
C LYS A 302 -13.40 -14.03 18.10
N LEU A 303 -13.81 -15.21 17.66
CA LEU A 303 -13.39 -15.75 16.36
C LEU A 303 -14.00 -14.90 15.22
N PRO A 304 -13.21 -14.40 14.28
CA PRO A 304 -13.73 -13.73 13.09
C PRO A 304 -14.42 -14.74 12.16
N ARG A 305 -15.70 -14.49 11.87
CA ARG A 305 -16.51 -15.17 10.85
C ARG A 305 -16.66 -14.20 9.69
N ILE A 306 -15.84 -14.39 8.66
CA ILE A 306 -15.57 -13.39 7.63
C ILE A 306 -16.42 -13.67 6.39
N ALA A 307 -17.13 -12.65 5.93
CA ALA A 307 -17.69 -12.58 4.59
C ALA A 307 -16.93 -11.55 3.73
N ILE A 308 -16.78 -11.81 2.44
CA ILE A 308 -16.18 -10.86 1.48
C ILE A 308 -17.17 -10.66 0.34
N VAL A 309 -17.43 -9.40 -0.04
CA VAL A 309 -18.25 -9.13 -1.22
C VAL A 309 -17.54 -9.63 -2.47
N ALA A 310 -18.26 -10.41 -3.29
CA ALA A 310 -17.80 -10.96 -4.56
C ALA A 310 -18.93 -10.79 -5.59
N ASP A 311 -18.93 -9.66 -6.29
CA ASP A 311 -20.00 -9.27 -7.22
C ASP A 311 -19.46 -8.30 -8.29
N GLU A 312 -20.28 -7.90 -9.26
CA GLU A 312 -19.85 -7.03 -10.38
C GLU A 312 -19.42 -5.61 -9.97
N ALA A 313 -19.76 -5.19 -8.74
CA ALA A 313 -19.28 -3.93 -8.17
C ALA A 313 -17.79 -3.98 -7.79
N VAL A 314 -17.23 -5.18 -7.57
CA VAL A 314 -15.91 -5.41 -7.00
C VAL A 314 -14.84 -5.45 -8.10
N GLU A 315 -13.72 -4.76 -7.87
CA GLU A 315 -12.55 -4.82 -8.74
C GLU A 315 -11.81 -6.15 -8.54
N GLN A 316 -11.59 -6.88 -9.64
CA GLN A 316 -11.07 -8.25 -9.59
C GLN A 316 -9.66 -8.33 -8.96
N THR A 317 -8.84 -7.31 -9.19
CA THR A 317 -7.47 -7.25 -8.65
C THR A 317 -7.46 -7.05 -7.13
N SER A 318 -8.40 -6.28 -6.59
CA SER A 318 -8.57 -6.08 -5.14
C SER A 318 -9.00 -7.38 -4.47
N TYR A 319 -10.09 -7.99 -4.96
CA TYR A 319 -10.57 -9.29 -4.45
C TYR A 319 -9.48 -10.37 -4.54
N GLY A 320 -8.79 -10.46 -5.67
CA GLY A 320 -7.72 -11.44 -5.89
C GLY A 320 -6.54 -11.27 -4.92
N SER A 321 -6.16 -10.04 -4.59
CA SER A 321 -5.07 -9.77 -3.64
C SER A 321 -5.42 -10.16 -2.20
N ILE A 322 -6.66 -9.89 -1.76
CA ILE A 322 -7.17 -10.31 -0.45
C ILE A 322 -7.27 -11.84 -0.40
N TRP A 323 -7.87 -12.46 -1.43
CA TRP A 323 -8.01 -13.91 -1.50
C TRP A 323 -6.65 -14.62 -1.47
N TRP A 324 -5.69 -14.17 -2.29
CA TRP A 324 -4.33 -14.73 -2.28
C TRP A 324 -3.67 -14.63 -0.90
N THR A 325 -3.83 -13.48 -0.24
CA THR A 325 -3.30 -13.27 1.11
C THR A 325 -3.95 -14.20 2.12
N PHE A 326 -5.28 -14.36 2.07
CA PHE A 326 -6.01 -15.23 2.97
C PHE A 326 -5.64 -16.69 2.76
N ASN A 327 -5.50 -17.14 1.51
CA ASN A 327 -5.04 -18.48 1.18
C ASN A 327 -3.64 -18.75 1.76
N ARG A 328 -2.69 -17.82 1.57
CA ARG A 328 -1.33 -17.92 2.10
C ARG A 328 -1.29 -18.13 3.61
N TYR A 329 -2.20 -17.51 4.35
CA TYR A 329 -2.24 -17.55 5.82
C TYR A 329 -3.26 -18.54 6.39
N GLY A 330 -4.00 -19.27 5.55
CA GLY A 330 -5.06 -20.19 5.99
C GLY A 330 -6.23 -19.47 6.68
N ILE A 331 -6.57 -18.26 6.22
CA ILE A 331 -7.73 -17.50 6.69
C ILE A 331 -8.94 -17.88 5.84
N GLU A 332 -9.99 -18.37 6.49
CA GLU A 332 -11.23 -18.75 5.81
C GLU A 332 -12.20 -17.58 5.72
N PHE A 333 -12.93 -17.51 4.60
CA PHE A 333 -13.98 -16.53 4.38
C PHE A 333 -15.07 -17.12 3.48
N THR A 334 -16.25 -16.50 3.47
CA THR A 334 -17.32 -16.81 2.50
C THR A 334 -17.51 -15.66 1.52
N PRO A 335 -17.44 -15.91 0.19
CA PRO A 335 -17.87 -14.90 -0.78
C PRO A 335 -19.39 -14.71 -0.72
N LEU A 336 -19.85 -13.46 -0.68
CA LEU A 336 -21.27 -13.11 -0.74
C LEU A 336 -21.53 -12.13 -1.88
N THR A 337 -22.64 -12.33 -2.58
CA THR A 337 -23.16 -11.32 -3.53
C THR A 337 -23.88 -10.22 -2.77
N THR A 338 -24.06 -9.06 -3.41
CA THR A 338 -24.88 -7.96 -2.89
C THR A 338 -26.33 -8.40 -2.65
N ALA A 339 -26.86 -9.30 -3.50
CA ALA A 339 -28.17 -9.91 -3.33
C ALA A 339 -28.25 -10.79 -2.06
N ASN A 340 -27.21 -11.57 -1.73
CA ASN A 340 -27.18 -12.33 -0.48
C ASN A 340 -27.22 -11.41 0.74
N ILE A 341 -26.51 -10.29 0.70
CA ILE A 341 -26.46 -9.30 1.79
C ILE A 341 -27.84 -8.68 2.01
N ARG A 342 -28.50 -8.23 0.94
CA ARG A 342 -29.87 -7.69 0.99
C ARG A 342 -30.87 -8.67 1.61
N ASN A 343 -30.67 -9.96 1.39
CA ASN A 343 -31.52 -11.03 1.90
C ASN A 343 -31.11 -11.54 3.30
N GLY A 344 -30.27 -10.80 4.03
CA GLY A 344 -29.97 -11.08 5.43
C GLY A 344 -28.87 -12.13 5.67
N ALA A 345 -28.06 -12.49 4.67
CA ALA A 345 -27.00 -13.51 4.84
C ALA A 345 -25.93 -13.14 5.88
N LEU A 346 -25.83 -11.87 6.29
CA LEU A 346 -24.84 -11.36 7.25
C LEU A 346 -24.99 -11.91 8.67
N GLU A 347 -26.13 -12.46 9.06
CA GLU A 347 -26.36 -12.97 10.43
C GLU A 347 -25.36 -14.07 10.85
N LYS A 348 -24.84 -14.82 9.88
CA LYS A 348 -23.86 -15.90 10.12
C LYS A 348 -22.42 -15.37 10.26
N TYR A 349 -22.22 -14.08 10.11
CA TYR A 349 -20.91 -13.42 10.08
C TYR A 349 -20.86 -12.29 11.10
N ASN A 350 -19.67 -11.97 11.56
CA ASN A 350 -19.41 -10.77 12.40
C ASN A 350 -18.49 -9.77 11.70
N LEU A 351 -17.94 -10.13 10.54
CA LEU A 351 -17.08 -9.28 9.75
C LEU A 351 -17.44 -9.35 8.27
N LEU A 352 -17.59 -8.20 7.63
CA LEU A 352 -17.82 -8.05 6.20
C LEU A 352 -16.66 -7.24 5.61
N ILE A 353 -16.02 -7.75 4.56
CA ILE A 353 -15.00 -7.05 3.81
C ILE A 353 -15.59 -6.64 2.46
N MET A 354 -15.56 -5.35 2.17
CA MET A 354 -15.90 -4.77 0.87
C MET A 354 -14.61 -4.31 0.18
N PRO A 355 -14.10 -5.07 -0.80
CA PRO A 355 -12.89 -4.70 -1.53
C PRO A 355 -13.09 -3.46 -2.41
N ASP A 356 -12.02 -2.97 -3.04
CA ASP A 356 -12.12 -1.88 -4.02
C ASP A 356 -13.13 -2.21 -5.12
N GLY A 357 -13.73 -1.18 -5.68
CA GLY A 357 -14.80 -1.32 -6.64
C GLY A 357 -15.50 -0.01 -6.93
N SER A 358 -16.50 -0.05 -7.79
CA SER A 358 -17.26 1.14 -8.14
C SER A 358 -18.26 1.49 -7.04
N ALA A 359 -18.10 2.67 -6.42
CA ALA A 359 -19.03 3.18 -5.42
C ALA A 359 -20.48 3.28 -5.95
N SER A 360 -20.68 3.68 -7.21
CA SER A 360 -22.02 3.67 -7.83
C SER A 360 -22.58 2.27 -7.95
N ARG A 361 -21.77 1.30 -8.40
CA ARG A 361 -22.24 -0.07 -8.53
C ARG A 361 -22.63 -0.64 -7.18
N TYR A 362 -21.82 -0.44 -6.14
CA TYR A 362 -22.18 -0.80 -4.77
C TYR A 362 -23.52 -0.17 -4.34
N SER A 363 -23.70 1.14 -4.53
CA SER A 363 -24.97 1.83 -4.22
C SER A 363 -26.15 1.26 -5.00
N SER A 364 -25.99 1.04 -6.31
CA SER A 364 -27.07 0.55 -7.17
C SER A 364 -27.48 -0.89 -6.86
N GLN A 365 -26.52 -1.77 -6.55
CA GLN A 365 -26.76 -3.20 -6.33
C GLN A 365 -27.27 -3.50 -4.93
N LEU A 366 -26.73 -2.82 -3.90
CA LEU A 366 -27.24 -2.93 -2.54
C LEU A 366 -28.59 -2.22 -2.38
N GLY A 367 -28.73 -1.05 -3.00
CA GLY A 367 -29.90 -0.19 -2.82
C GLY A 367 -30.13 0.20 -1.36
N LYS A 368 -31.29 0.82 -1.10
CA LYS A 368 -31.68 1.22 0.25
C LYS A 368 -31.78 0.03 1.21
N ASP A 369 -32.41 -1.06 0.77
CA ASP A 369 -32.62 -2.24 1.61
C ASP A 369 -31.30 -2.90 2.05
N GLY A 370 -30.32 -2.96 1.15
CA GLY A 370 -28.99 -3.51 1.46
C GLY A 370 -28.24 -2.63 2.46
N VAL A 371 -28.27 -1.31 2.27
CA VAL A 371 -27.68 -0.35 3.22
C VAL A 371 -28.35 -0.45 4.60
N ASP A 372 -29.68 -0.49 4.65
CA ASP A 372 -30.43 -0.60 5.90
C ASP A 372 -30.16 -1.94 6.60
N THR A 373 -29.98 -3.02 5.83
CA THR A 373 -29.55 -4.33 6.35
C THR A 373 -28.15 -4.28 6.97
N ILE A 374 -27.19 -3.65 6.29
CA ILE A 374 -25.83 -3.45 6.81
C ILE A 374 -25.86 -2.62 8.09
N LYS A 375 -26.56 -1.49 8.12
CA LYS A 375 -26.70 -0.63 9.32
C LYS A 375 -27.31 -1.38 10.50
N SER A 376 -28.37 -2.14 10.25
CA SER A 376 -29.02 -2.98 11.27
C SER A 376 -28.06 -4.02 11.84
N TRP A 377 -27.26 -4.65 10.98
CA TRP A 377 -26.26 -5.64 11.37
C TRP A 377 -25.08 -5.02 12.15
N LEU A 378 -24.57 -3.85 11.73
CA LEU A 378 -23.58 -3.07 12.48
C LEU A 378 -24.09 -2.72 13.89
N GLY A 379 -25.36 -2.31 14.00
CA GLY A 379 -26.02 -2.03 15.27
C GLY A 379 -26.01 -3.20 16.26
N ARG A 380 -25.90 -4.45 15.77
CA ARG A 380 -25.81 -5.69 16.57
C ARG A 380 -24.37 -6.20 16.78
N GLY A 381 -23.37 -5.40 16.47
CA GLY A 381 -21.95 -5.74 16.67
C GLY A 381 -21.28 -6.42 15.49
N GLY A 382 -21.87 -6.33 14.29
CA GLY A 382 -21.15 -6.62 13.04
C GLY A 382 -20.11 -5.52 12.77
N SER A 383 -19.06 -5.85 12.03
CA SER A 383 -18.04 -4.87 11.63
C SER A 383 -17.78 -4.94 10.14
N ILE A 384 -17.54 -3.80 9.51
CA ILE A 384 -17.26 -3.72 8.08
C ILE A 384 -15.88 -3.13 7.82
N VAL A 385 -15.14 -3.75 6.90
CA VAL A 385 -13.87 -3.23 6.37
C VAL A 385 -14.11 -2.84 4.93
N THR A 386 -13.94 -1.57 4.60
CA THR A 386 -14.12 -1.05 3.25
C THR A 386 -12.79 -0.55 2.70
N VAL A 387 -12.56 -0.79 1.42
CA VAL A 387 -11.30 -0.45 0.78
C VAL A 387 -11.55 0.42 -0.45
N LYS A 388 -10.82 1.54 -0.52
CA LYS A 388 -10.74 2.44 -1.68
C LYS A 388 -12.13 2.86 -2.19
N GLY A 389 -12.60 2.40 -3.36
CA GLY A 389 -13.91 2.77 -3.87
C GLY A 389 -15.08 2.30 -2.99
N ALA A 390 -14.93 1.21 -2.22
CA ALA A 390 -15.92 0.83 -1.20
C ALA A 390 -15.90 1.77 0.02
N ALA A 391 -14.74 2.35 0.36
CA ALA A 391 -14.65 3.39 1.38
C ALA A 391 -15.35 4.68 0.93
N VAL A 392 -15.25 5.02 -0.36
CA VAL A 392 -16.05 6.11 -0.95
C VAL A 392 -17.54 5.80 -0.79
N PHE A 393 -17.99 4.59 -1.16
CA PHE A 393 -19.38 4.17 -0.96
C PHE A 393 -19.85 4.36 0.49
N ALA A 394 -19.07 3.93 1.48
CA ALA A 394 -19.41 4.09 2.89
C ALA A 394 -19.59 5.55 3.33
N SER A 395 -18.81 6.46 2.75
CA SER A 395 -18.85 7.91 3.02
C SER A 395 -19.94 8.68 2.26
N LEU A 396 -20.65 8.06 1.31
CA LEU A 396 -21.70 8.75 0.56
C LEU A 396 -22.85 9.16 1.50
N LYS A 397 -23.40 10.36 1.32
CA LYS A 397 -24.47 10.92 2.16
C LYS A 397 -25.71 10.03 2.30
N ASP A 398 -26.14 9.38 1.22
CA ASP A 398 -27.31 8.49 1.23
C ASP A 398 -26.99 7.12 1.87
N VAL A 399 -25.71 6.74 1.89
CA VAL A 399 -25.23 5.51 2.51
C VAL A 399 -24.98 5.74 3.99
N ASN A 400 -24.27 6.80 4.36
CA ASN A 400 -24.01 7.25 5.73
C ASN A 400 -23.60 6.11 6.67
N LEU A 401 -22.62 5.31 6.23
CA LEU A 401 -21.93 4.34 7.09
C LEU A 401 -20.72 5.00 7.76
N SER A 402 -20.18 6.06 7.16
CA SER A 402 -19.10 6.83 7.75
C SER A 402 -19.34 8.34 7.68
N SER A 403 -18.88 9.04 8.72
CA SER A 403 -18.95 10.51 8.84
C SER A 403 -17.87 11.24 8.04
N THR A 404 -16.82 10.52 7.60
CA THR A 404 -15.74 11.11 6.78
C THR A 404 -16.27 11.61 5.44
N LYS A 405 -15.54 12.58 4.88
CA LYS A 405 -15.88 13.22 3.61
C LYS A 405 -14.71 13.13 2.67
N LEU A 406 -15.00 12.98 1.38
CA LEU A 406 -13.95 13.03 0.37
C LEU A 406 -13.52 14.48 0.12
N VAL A 407 -12.21 14.73 0.08
CA VAL A 407 -11.65 16.05 -0.23
C VAL A 407 -12.13 16.52 -1.60
N GLY A 408 -12.67 17.74 -1.66
CA GLY A 408 -13.19 18.33 -2.90
C GLY A 408 -14.58 17.86 -3.31
N SER A 409 -15.25 17.03 -2.50
CA SER A 409 -16.64 16.63 -2.74
C SER A 409 -17.65 17.73 -2.45
N ALA A 410 -18.90 17.54 -2.90
CA ALA A 410 -19.98 18.50 -2.66
C ALA A 410 -20.26 18.72 -1.17
N ASP A 411 -20.01 17.70 -0.35
CA ASP A 411 -20.22 17.74 1.09
C ASP A 411 -18.97 18.22 1.87
N ASP A 412 -17.84 18.50 1.21
CA ASP A 412 -16.61 18.96 1.86
C ASP A 412 -16.72 20.44 2.30
N ASP A 413 -17.02 20.64 3.58
CA ASP A 413 -17.22 21.98 4.18
C ASP A 413 -15.90 22.72 4.43
N GLU A 414 -14.75 22.03 4.41
CA GLU A 414 -13.42 22.60 4.66
C GLU A 414 -12.91 23.33 3.42
N LYS A 415 -13.43 24.55 3.21
CA LYS A 415 -12.90 25.49 2.21
C LYS A 415 -11.52 25.99 2.65
N ALA A 416 -10.45 25.53 2.00
CA ALA A 416 -9.15 26.23 2.07
C ALA A 416 -9.36 27.71 1.71
N THR A 417 -8.80 28.63 2.50
CA THR A 417 -9.02 30.07 2.33
C THR A 417 -8.30 30.58 1.09
N ALA A 418 -8.76 31.69 0.50
CA ALA A 418 -8.14 32.29 -0.68
C ALA A 418 -6.67 32.72 -0.43
N GLU A 419 -6.30 32.98 0.82
CA GLU A 419 -4.92 33.30 1.23
C GLU A 419 -3.95 32.11 1.07
N ASP A 420 -4.42 30.87 1.16
CA ASP A 420 -3.59 29.66 0.95
C ASP A 420 -3.23 29.46 -0.53
N VAL A 421 -4.07 29.99 -1.43
CA VAL A 421 -3.93 29.88 -2.89
C VAL A 421 -2.97 30.93 -3.41
N GLU A 422 -3.14 32.20 -3.04
CA GLU A 422 -2.40 33.32 -3.63
C GLU A 422 -0.91 33.37 -3.21
N LYS A 423 -0.56 32.85 -2.02
CA LYS A 423 0.85 32.72 -1.59
C LYS A 423 1.63 31.61 -2.27
N ASN A 424 0.96 30.67 -2.96
CA ASN A 424 1.57 29.42 -3.44
C ASN A 424 1.34 29.13 -4.94
N LEU A 425 0.91 30.12 -5.73
CA LEU A 425 1.11 30.04 -7.18
C LEU A 425 2.61 30.17 -7.50
N PRO A 426 3.14 29.44 -8.49
CA PRO A 426 4.53 29.60 -8.90
C PRO A 426 4.74 31.03 -9.41
N THR A 427 5.61 31.79 -8.76
CA THR A 427 6.22 32.97 -9.34
C THR A 427 6.99 32.51 -10.57
N ALA A 428 6.62 33.04 -11.74
CA ALA A 428 7.41 32.84 -12.95
C ALA A 428 8.85 33.28 -12.67
N VAL A 429 9.79 32.35 -12.81
CA VAL A 429 11.22 32.69 -12.82
C VAL A 429 11.46 33.45 -14.12
N THR A 430 11.38 34.78 -14.06
CA THR A 430 11.97 35.65 -15.06
C THR A 430 13.45 35.78 -14.74
N THR A 431 14.29 35.16 -15.55
CA THR A 431 15.73 35.47 -15.59
C THR A 431 15.91 36.89 -16.13
N ASP A 432 16.35 37.79 -15.26
CA ASP A 432 16.84 39.13 -15.64
C ASP A 432 18.15 39.01 -16.41
N LYS A 433 18.17 39.44 -17.67
CA LYS A 433 19.26 40.17 -18.34
C LYS A 433 18.72 40.83 -19.62
N ASP A 434 18.39 42.12 -19.55
CA ASP A 434 19.22 43.18 -20.12
C ASP A 434 18.45 44.51 -20.15
N LYS A 435 19.12 45.55 -19.64
CA LYS A 435 18.70 46.95 -19.73
C LYS A 435 18.87 47.42 -21.17
N GLN A 436 17.82 48.00 -21.77
CA GLN A 436 17.96 49.21 -22.58
C GLN A 436 16.61 49.91 -22.86
N GLU A 437 16.64 51.20 -22.54
CA GLU A 437 15.81 52.37 -22.85
C GLU A 437 14.59 52.24 -23.81
N THR A 438 13.46 52.80 -23.34
CA THR A 438 12.31 53.35 -24.10
C THR A 438 12.73 54.51 -25.02
N PRO A 439 12.03 54.89 -26.13
CA PRO A 439 10.59 55.29 -26.12
C PRO A 439 9.85 55.09 -27.50
N PRO A 440 8.75 55.80 -27.85
CA PRO A 440 7.38 55.51 -27.43
C PRO A 440 6.34 55.44 -28.60
N THR A 441 5.09 55.04 -28.27
CA THR A 441 3.80 55.40 -28.95
C THR A 441 3.60 55.12 -30.45
N SER A 442 2.53 54.40 -30.80
CA SER A 442 1.35 54.98 -31.50
C SER A 442 0.27 53.95 -31.86
N THR A 443 -0.96 54.30 -31.45
CA THR A 443 -2.27 54.19 -32.12
C THR A 443 -2.58 53.18 -33.24
N LYS A 444 -3.72 52.50 -33.00
CA LYS A 444 -4.94 52.38 -33.84
C LYS A 444 -5.00 51.43 -35.04
N THR A 445 -6.09 50.63 -34.97
CA THR A 445 -7.08 50.29 -36.01
C THR A 445 -6.74 49.33 -37.15
N GLY A 446 -7.64 48.35 -37.38
CA GLY A 446 -7.80 47.73 -38.69
C GLY A 446 -8.52 46.38 -38.68
N LYS A 447 -9.86 46.39 -38.85
CA LYS A 447 -10.64 45.22 -39.31
C LYS A 447 -10.23 44.86 -40.75
N LYS A 448 -10.14 43.56 -41.10
CA LYS A 448 -11.02 42.86 -42.08
C LYS A 448 -10.39 41.59 -42.68
N GLN A 449 -11.19 40.52 -42.60
CA GLN A 449 -11.57 39.54 -43.62
C GLN A 449 -10.53 38.66 -44.36
N LYS A 450 -10.86 37.36 -44.31
CA LYS A 450 -10.43 36.22 -45.14
C LYS A 450 -10.42 36.52 -46.65
N PRO A 451 -9.68 35.70 -47.40
CA PRO A 451 -10.36 34.84 -48.36
C PRO A 451 -9.95 33.36 -48.26
N LYS A 452 -10.88 32.52 -48.73
CA LYS A 452 -10.81 31.08 -48.93
C LYS A 452 -10.86 30.86 -50.46
N ILE A 453 -10.13 29.89 -51.00
CA ILE A 453 -10.56 28.86 -51.99
C ILE A 453 -9.37 28.27 -52.81
N THR A 454 -9.12 26.98 -52.56
CA THR A 454 -8.79 25.82 -53.45
C THR A 454 -7.60 25.88 -54.43
N THR A 455 -6.82 24.82 -54.71
CA THR A 455 -7.18 23.41 -55.03
C THR A 455 -5.95 22.48 -54.93
N ASP A 456 -6.21 21.25 -54.49
CA ASP A 456 -5.71 19.94 -54.97
C ASP A 456 -4.23 19.52 -54.93
N ALA A 457 -3.96 18.45 -54.15
CA ALA A 457 -3.39 17.18 -54.63
C ALA A 457 -3.54 16.10 -53.54
N ASN A 458 -3.90 14.91 -53.99
CA ASN A 458 -4.42 13.77 -53.24
C ASN A 458 -3.37 12.67 -53.20
N GLU A 459 -3.12 12.03 -52.05
CA GLU A 459 -2.56 10.66 -52.02
C GLU A 459 -3.00 9.91 -50.74
N ASN A 460 -3.43 8.67 -50.96
CA ASN A 460 -4.29 7.84 -50.12
C ASN A 460 -3.52 6.99 -49.08
N ALA A 461 -4.14 6.73 -47.92
CA ALA A 461 -4.46 5.38 -47.43
C ALA A 461 -5.24 5.44 -46.08
N PRO A 462 -6.42 4.80 -45.95
CA PRO A 462 -7.21 4.80 -44.72
C PRO A 462 -6.88 3.60 -43.82
N THR A 463 -6.48 3.86 -42.57
CA THR A 463 -6.45 2.84 -41.52
C THR A 463 -7.87 2.67 -40.98
N GLN A 464 -8.55 1.61 -41.39
CA GLN A 464 -9.81 1.18 -40.77
C GLN A 464 -9.54 0.66 -39.35
N GLU A 465 -9.90 1.44 -38.34
CA GLU A 465 -10.09 0.95 -36.98
C GLU A 465 -11.34 0.06 -36.95
N LEU A 466 -11.19 -1.15 -36.44
CA LEU A 466 -12.30 -2.06 -36.18
C LEU A 466 -13.11 -1.51 -34.99
N PRO A 467 -14.45 -1.45 -35.08
CA PRO A 467 -15.27 -1.01 -33.96
C PRO A 467 -15.17 -2.04 -32.83
N PHE A 468 -14.75 -1.60 -31.64
CA PHE A 468 -14.99 -2.33 -30.41
C PHE A 468 -16.49 -2.32 -30.13
N ASP A 469 -17.05 -3.51 -29.91
CA ASP A 469 -18.45 -3.71 -29.52
C ASP A 469 -18.77 -2.86 -28.28
N LYS A 470 -19.63 -1.86 -28.46
CA LYS A 470 -20.36 -1.23 -27.37
C LYS A 470 -21.35 -2.27 -26.85
N ALA A 471 -20.99 -2.97 -25.78
CA ALA A 471 -21.98 -3.64 -24.95
C ALA A 471 -22.80 -2.55 -24.23
N ASP A 472 -24.10 -2.56 -24.48
CA ASP A 472 -25.11 -1.71 -23.86
C ASP A 472 -25.12 -1.89 -22.33
N GLY A 473 -25.21 -0.76 -21.62
CA GLY A 473 -25.26 -0.69 -20.17
C GLY A 473 -24.20 0.25 -19.58
N ALA A 474 -24.20 1.52 -19.99
CA ALA A 474 -23.46 2.53 -19.24
C ALA A 474 -24.02 2.52 -17.80
N PRO A 475 -23.20 2.22 -16.77
CA PRO A 475 -23.66 2.35 -15.39
C PRO A 475 -24.12 3.80 -15.17
N PRO A 476 -25.17 4.04 -14.35
CA PRO A 476 -25.65 5.38 -14.09
C PRO A 476 -24.49 6.27 -13.67
N GLU A 477 -24.35 7.39 -14.38
CA GLU A 477 -23.30 8.38 -14.14
C GLU A 477 -23.47 8.89 -12.71
N LEU A 478 -22.48 8.64 -11.85
CA LEU A 478 -22.46 9.21 -10.51
C LEU A 478 -22.62 10.73 -10.64
N PRO A 479 -23.33 11.42 -9.73
CA PRO A 479 -23.07 12.84 -9.57
C PRO A 479 -21.55 12.99 -9.35
N PRO A 480 -20.88 13.95 -10.01
CA PRO A 480 -19.44 14.06 -9.93
C PRO A 480 -19.04 14.07 -8.47
N ILE A 481 -18.20 13.10 -8.07
CA ILE A 481 -17.71 12.96 -6.71
C ILE A 481 -17.06 14.28 -6.26
N ALA A 482 -16.49 15.03 -7.21
CA ALA A 482 -16.08 16.41 -7.04
C ALA A 482 -17.26 17.39 -7.13
N SER A 483 -17.37 18.31 -6.17
CA SER A 483 -18.38 19.36 -6.19
C SER A 483 -18.32 20.16 -7.50
N PRO A 484 -19.44 20.33 -8.23
CA PRO A 484 -19.50 21.23 -9.40
C PRO A 484 -19.12 22.68 -9.07
N SER A 485 -19.16 23.06 -7.78
CA SER A 485 -18.77 24.39 -7.28
C SER A 485 -17.35 24.45 -6.68
N ALA A 486 -16.63 23.33 -6.62
CA ALA A 486 -15.24 23.32 -6.15
C ALA A 486 -14.37 24.17 -7.07
N THR A 487 -13.66 25.13 -6.49
CA THR A 487 -12.71 25.99 -7.22
C THR A 487 -11.55 25.14 -7.77
N ARG A 488 -11.01 25.53 -8.93
CA ARG A 488 -9.82 24.92 -9.55
C ARG A 488 -8.70 24.74 -8.51
N GLY A 489 -8.13 23.54 -8.42
CA GLY A 489 -7.11 23.18 -7.43
C GLY A 489 -7.63 22.64 -6.10
N LYS A 490 -8.94 22.46 -5.88
CA LYS A 490 -9.48 21.90 -4.62
C LYS A 490 -9.82 20.41 -4.69
N ILE A 491 -9.67 19.79 -5.85
CA ILE A 491 -9.98 18.39 -6.09
C ILE A 491 -8.65 17.61 -6.23
N PRO A 492 -8.48 16.52 -5.48
CA PRO A 492 -7.33 15.64 -5.67
C PRO A 492 -7.27 15.12 -7.10
N GLU A 493 -6.09 15.20 -7.72
CA GLU A 493 -5.82 14.50 -8.98
C GLU A 493 -5.31 13.10 -8.69
N ALA A 494 -5.74 12.12 -9.50
CA ALA A 494 -5.31 10.75 -9.32
C ALA A 494 -3.78 10.65 -9.43
N VAL A 495 -3.16 10.07 -8.41
CA VAL A 495 -1.71 9.91 -8.32
C VAL A 495 -1.33 8.59 -9.01
N PRO A 496 -0.37 8.57 -9.95
CA PRO A 496 0.07 7.33 -10.59
C PRO A 496 1.01 6.55 -9.65
N GLY A 497 0.47 6.12 -8.51
CA GLY A 497 1.14 5.34 -7.47
C GLY A 497 2.41 5.96 -6.92
N ALA A 498 2.29 6.68 -5.81
CA ALA A 498 3.43 7.22 -5.05
C ALA A 498 3.38 6.71 -3.61
N ILE A 499 4.55 6.50 -3.02
CA ILE A 499 4.68 6.10 -1.62
C ILE A 499 4.80 7.36 -0.77
N MET A 500 3.87 7.50 0.17
CA MET A 500 3.76 8.62 1.08
C MET A 500 4.10 8.19 2.51
N ARG A 501 4.50 9.15 3.33
CA ARG A 501 4.65 8.97 4.76
C ARG A 501 3.30 9.08 5.45
N GLY A 502 2.78 7.97 5.96
CA GLY A 502 1.66 7.95 6.90
C GLY A 502 2.15 8.02 8.34
N THR A 503 1.58 8.89 9.15
CA THR A 503 1.85 9.00 10.60
C THR A 503 0.91 8.09 11.36
N VAL A 504 1.46 7.28 12.27
CA VAL A 504 0.72 6.22 12.96
C VAL A 504 0.20 6.71 14.31
N ASP A 505 -1.11 6.61 14.52
CA ASP A 505 -1.68 6.72 15.86
C ASP A 505 -1.40 5.43 16.64
N ARG A 506 -0.39 5.51 17.52
CA ARG A 506 0.01 4.48 18.50
C ARG A 506 -1.15 3.90 19.32
N THR A 507 -2.21 4.69 19.53
CA THR A 507 -3.18 4.53 20.63
C THR A 507 -4.36 3.61 20.37
N THR A 508 -4.66 3.36 19.10
CA THR A 508 -5.75 2.50 18.66
C THR A 508 -5.37 1.02 18.58
N TRP A 509 -6.37 0.15 18.69
CA TRP A 509 -6.20 -1.30 18.47
C TRP A 509 -5.86 -1.63 17.01
N LEU A 510 -6.20 -0.76 16.06
CA LEU A 510 -5.83 -0.94 14.64
C LEU A 510 -4.31 -0.94 14.43
N THR A 511 -3.54 -0.33 15.32
CA THR A 511 -2.08 -0.20 15.21
C THR A 511 -1.34 -1.07 16.22
N TYR A 512 -2.01 -2.02 16.87
CA TYR A 512 -1.36 -3.02 17.71
C TYR A 512 -0.28 -3.78 16.93
N GLY A 513 0.86 -3.98 17.60
CA GLY A 513 2.08 -4.53 17.02
C GLY A 513 2.86 -3.55 16.13
N ILE A 514 2.40 -2.33 15.88
CA ILE A 514 3.14 -1.30 15.14
C ILE A 514 3.87 -0.40 16.14
N GLU A 515 5.18 -0.29 15.98
CA GLU A 515 6.02 0.50 16.89
C GLU A 515 6.58 1.76 16.24
N GLN A 516 6.62 1.79 14.91
CA GLN A 516 7.05 2.92 14.13
C GLN A 516 6.03 4.06 14.23
N ASN A 517 6.51 5.29 14.33
CA ASN A 517 5.66 6.48 14.29
C ASN A 517 5.22 6.82 12.86
N ASN A 518 5.91 6.26 11.85
CA ASN A 518 5.61 6.49 10.45
C ASN A 518 5.64 5.15 9.70
N LEU A 519 4.80 5.02 8.67
CA LEU A 519 4.80 3.91 7.74
C LEU A 519 4.76 4.42 6.29
N PRO A 520 5.45 3.74 5.36
CA PRO A 520 5.24 3.97 3.94
C PRO A 520 3.87 3.45 3.52
N VAL A 521 3.05 4.31 2.92
CA VAL A 521 1.72 3.97 2.41
C VAL A 521 1.64 4.32 0.92
N LEU A 522 1.11 3.40 0.10
CA LEU A 522 0.90 3.65 -1.32
C LEU A 522 -0.38 4.48 -1.53
N VAL A 523 -0.26 5.58 -2.27
CA VAL A 523 -1.38 6.40 -2.74
C VAL A 523 -1.43 6.30 -4.26
N SER A 524 -2.55 5.80 -4.78
CA SER A 524 -2.73 5.43 -6.19
C SER A 524 -4.02 6.00 -6.81
N SER A 525 -4.71 6.85 -6.06
CA SER A 525 -6.01 7.40 -6.44
C SER A 525 -6.15 8.87 -6.06
N ALA A 526 -7.34 9.42 -6.33
CA ALA A 526 -7.78 10.72 -5.86
C ALA A 526 -8.64 10.61 -4.58
N TYR A 527 -8.73 9.43 -3.97
CA TYR A 527 -9.59 9.21 -2.81
C TYR A 527 -8.92 9.64 -1.51
N PHE A 528 -8.91 10.95 -1.28
CA PHE A 528 -8.40 11.53 -0.04
C PHE A 528 -9.58 11.79 0.91
N PHE A 529 -9.49 11.24 2.12
CA PHE A 529 -10.56 11.31 3.11
C PHE A 529 -10.21 12.31 4.22
N ARG A 530 -11.15 13.19 4.56
CA ARG A 530 -11.03 14.08 5.72
C ARG A 530 -10.91 13.26 7.00
N LEU A 531 -10.29 13.84 8.03
CA LEU A 531 -10.24 13.19 9.33
C LEU A 531 -11.66 12.89 9.83
N SER A 532 -11.86 11.68 10.32
CA SER A 532 -13.07 11.33 11.05
C SER A 532 -13.17 12.18 12.32
N LYS A 533 -14.40 12.65 12.60
CA LYS A 533 -14.74 13.38 13.84
C LYS A 533 -15.46 12.48 14.86
N GLU A 534 -15.97 11.34 14.41
CA GLU A 534 -16.76 10.40 15.21
C GLU A 534 -15.98 9.15 15.61
N GLY A 535 -14.80 8.93 15.01
CA GLY A 535 -13.98 7.76 15.22
C GLY A 535 -12.49 8.08 15.38
N THR A 536 -11.67 7.05 15.18
CA THR A 536 -10.21 7.13 15.27
C THR A 536 -9.58 7.18 13.88
N ASN A 537 -8.53 7.99 13.74
CA ASN A 537 -7.74 8.09 12.52
C ASN A 537 -6.40 7.37 12.73
N ALA A 538 -6.35 6.08 12.39
CA ALA A 538 -5.21 5.21 12.70
C ALA A 538 -3.94 5.59 11.93
N ILE A 539 -4.09 6.09 10.71
CA ILE A 539 -2.99 6.62 9.89
C ILE A 539 -3.40 7.97 9.32
N VAL A 540 -2.63 9.02 9.60
CA VAL A 540 -2.89 10.38 9.11
C VAL A 540 -1.73 10.91 8.29
N PHE A 541 -2.01 11.91 7.45
CA PHE A 541 -1.01 12.67 6.74
C PHE A 541 -0.76 14.00 7.46
N GLU A 542 0.35 14.08 8.20
CA GLU A 542 0.71 15.24 9.02
C GLU A 542 0.74 16.56 8.22
N GLN A 543 0.23 17.63 8.84
CA GLN A 543 0.20 18.98 8.26
C GLN A 543 1.50 19.76 8.46
N ASN A 544 2.66 19.08 8.56
CA ASN A 544 3.94 19.77 8.73
C ASN A 544 4.44 20.32 7.38
N PRO A 545 4.56 21.65 7.20
CA PRO A 545 5.04 22.21 5.93
C PRO A 545 6.52 21.90 5.68
N LYS A 546 7.32 21.69 6.74
CA LYS A 546 8.77 21.43 6.64
C LYS A 546 9.13 19.98 6.32
N LYS A 547 8.15 19.07 6.33
CA LYS A 547 8.36 17.64 6.14
C LYS A 547 7.53 17.17 4.92
N PRO A 548 8.15 16.95 3.75
CA PRO A 548 7.45 16.44 2.57
C PRO A 548 6.82 15.09 2.87
N LEU A 549 5.58 14.85 2.41
CA LEU A 549 4.92 13.55 2.57
C LEU A 549 5.47 12.51 1.60
N THR A 550 5.92 12.92 0.41
CA THR A 550 6.39 11.99 -0.63
C THR A 550 7.71 11.35 -0.21
N ILE A 551 7.74 10.01 -0.18
CA ILE A 551 8.94 9.21 0.05
C ILE A 551 9.49 8.70 -1.29
N SER A 552 8.61 8.29 -2.21
CA SER A 552 8.99 7.75 -3.52
C SER A 552 7.88 7.95 -4.55
N GLY A 553 8.24 8.09 -5.82
CA GLY A 553 7.32 8.23 -6.94
C GLY A 553 6.99 9.68 -7.32
N PHE A 554 6.07 9.80 -8.26
CA PHE A 554 5.63 11.06 -8.86
C PHE A 554 4.44 11.65 -8.11
N THR A 555 4.46 12.97 -7.93
CA THR A 555 3.33 13.74 -7.38
C THR A 555 3.03 14.97 -8.22
N TRP A 556 1.77 15.40 -8.21
CA TRP A 556 1.35 16.60 -8.92
C TRP A 556 1.69 17.83 -8.08
N GLU A 557 2.59 18.67 -8.60
CA GLU A 557 2.99 19.93 -7.96
C GLU A 557 1.76 20.80 -7.67
N GLY A 558 1.68 21.33 -6.44
CA GLY A 558 0.56 22.16 -5.99
C GLY A 558 -0.79 21.43 -5.82
N ASN A 559 -0.85 20.10 -6.03
CA ASN A 559 -2.07 19.31 -5.86
C ASN A 559 -1.90 18.20 -4.82
N THR A 560 -1.09 17.18 -5.09
CA THR A 560 -1.08 15.93 -4.31
C THR A 560 -0.76 16.16 -2.84
N GLU A 561 0.47 16.59 -2.50
CA GLU A 561 0.85 16.76 -1.09
C GLU A 561 0.01 17.83 -0.38
N ARG A 562 -0.35 18.91 -1.08
CA ARG A 562 -1.12 20.01 -0.49
C ARG A 562 -2.51 19.53 -0.04
N LEU A 563 -3.18 18.72 -0.86
CA LEU A 563 -4.51 18.21 -0.55
C LEU A 563 -4.49 16.96 0.33
N LEU A 564 -3.37 16.22 0.34
CA LEU A 564 -3.21 15.04 1.19
C LEU A 564 -2.89 15.43 2.65
N LYS A 565 -2.19 16.55 2.89
CA LYS A 565 -1.94 17.04 4.26
C LYS A 565 -3.26 17.29 4.99
N GLY A 566 -3.38 16.77 6.21
CA GLY A 566 -4.59 16.88 7.02
C GLY A 566 -5.68 15.88 6.69
N THR A 567 -5.37 14.86 5.89
CA THR A 567 -6.28 13.76 5.56
C THR A 567 -5.86 12.49 6.28
N THR A 568 -6.68 11.45 6.18
CA THR A 568 -6.47 10.14 6.80
C THR A 568 -6.39 9.05 5.73
N TYR A 569 -5.62 8.01 6.06
CA TYR A 569 -5.44 6.83 5.24
C TYR A 569 -6.19 5.61 5.80
N VAL A 570 -6.31 5.49 7.13
CA VAL A 570 -7.13 4.46 7.80
C VAL A 570 -8.00 5.09 8.89
N ILE A 571 -9.30 4.78 8.86
CA ILE A 571 -10.30 5.22 9.84
C ILE A 571 -10.93 4.00 10.50
N ASP A 572 -11.27 4.12 11.79
CA ASP A 572 -12.24 3.27 12.47
C ASP A 572 -13.33 4.16 13.10
N GLU A 573 -14.59 3.97 12.68
CA GLU A 573 -15.74 4.65 13.27
C GLU A 573 -16.68 3.66 13.95
N PRO A 574 -16.98 3.85 15.26
CA PRO A 574 -17.97 3.03 15.93
C PRO A 574 -19.37 3.33 15.39
N GLN A 575 -20.12 2.29 15.03
CA GLN A 575 -21.51 2.41 14.60
C GLN A 575 -22.38 1.40 15.36
N GLY A 576 -23.15 1.89 16.33
CA GLY A 576 -23.89 1.04 17.26
C GLY A 576 -22.94 0.24 18.16
N GLN A 577 -23.02 -1.08 18.13
CA GLN A 577 -22.06 -1.98 18.81
C GLN A 577 -20.94 -2.47 17.88
N GLY A 578 -20.96 -2.02 16.63
CA GLY A 578 -20.08 -2.45 15.55
C GLY A 578 -19.09 -1.36 15.14
N HIS A 579 -18.35 -1.65 14.08
CA HIS A 579 -17.28 -0.78 13.58
C HIS A 579 -17.34 -0.66 12.05
N VAL A 580 -17.08 0.54 11.54
CA VAL A 580 -16.85 0.82 10.12
C VAL A 580 -15.40 1.24 9.95
N ILE A 581 -14.61 0.38 9.31
CA ILE A 581 -13.18 0.57 9.11
C ILE A 581 -12.94 0.87 7.64
N LEU A 582 -12.29 2.00 7.36
CA LEU A 582 -12.07 2.49 6.00
C LEU A 582 -10.58 2.52 5.71
N PHE A 583 -10.16 1.90 4.62
CA PHE A 583 -8.83 2.03 4.05
C PHE A 583 -8.94 2.88 2.78
N ALA A 584 -8.22 4.00 2.73
CA ALA A 584 -8.26 4.91 1.58
C ALA A 584 -7.71 4.26 0.29
N GLU A 585 -6.82 3.29 0.43
CA GLU A 585 -6.12 2.59 -0.66
C GLU A 585 -5.96 1.10 -0.33
N GLU A 586 -5.49 0.33 -1.31
CA GLU A 586 -5.36 -1.13 -1.17
C GLU A 586 -4.31 -1.55 -0.13
N PRO A 587 -4.69 -2.29 0.93
CA PRO A 587 -3.77 -2.75 1.96
C PRO A 587 -2.79 -3.82 1.46
N PHE A 588 -3.15 -4.51 0.36
CA PHE A 588 -2.37 -5.57 -0.27
C PHE A 588 -2.15 -5.32 -1.76
N PHE A 589 -1.89 -4.07 -2.17
CA PHE A 589 -1.74 -3.72 -3.59
C PHE A 589 -0.85 -4.75 -4.34
N ARG A 590 -1.49 -5.48 -5.26
CA ARG A 590 -0.92 -6.59 -6.08
C ARG A 590 -0.24 -7.73 -5.29
N GLY A 591 -0.55 -7.88 -4.00
CA GLY A 591 0.10 -8.83 -3.09
C GLY A 591 1.55 -8.46 -2.71
N ILE A 592 2.05 -7.31 -3.18
CA ILE A 592 3.42 -6.85 -2.97
C ILE A 592 3.49 -5.84 -1.81
N PHE A 593 2.55 -4.90 -1.75
CA PHE A 593 2.53 -3.88 -0.72
C PHE A 593 1.99 -4.47 0.59
N ARG A 594 2.85 -4.57 1.60
CA ARG A 594 2.63 -5.27 2.87
C ARG A 594 3.03 -4.47 4.09
N SER A 595 3.43 -3.20 3.95
CA SER A 595 3.68 -2.30 5.09
C SER A 595 2.44 -2.15 5.99
N ASN A 596 1.24 -2.21 5.41
CA ASN A 596 -0.04 -2.01 6.09
C ASN A 596 -0.76 -3.30 6.49
N SER A 597 -0.19 -4.46 6.17
CA SER A 597 -0.79 -5.79 6.40
C SER A 597 -1.20 -6.02 7.86
N ARG A 598 -0.39 -5.57 8.83
CA ARG A 598 -0.69 -5.68 10.26
C ARG A 598 -1.98 -4.98 10.65
N MET A 599 -2.23 -3.78 10.10
CA MET A 599 -3.49 -3.05 10.34
C MET A 599 -4.69 -3.80 9.75
N PHE A 600 -4.51 -4.40 8.57
CA PHE A 600 -5.57 -5.22 7.99
C PHE A 600 -5.85 -6.47 8.83
N PHE A 601 -4.84 -7.17 9.36
CA PHE A 601 -5.12 -8.28 10.29
C PHE A 601 -5.79 -7.81 11.58
N ASN A 602 -5.44 -6.63 12.08
CA ASN A 602 -6.08 -6.02 13.25
C ASN A 602 -7.57 -5.74 13.00
N SER A 603 -7.94 -5.27 11.79
CA SER A 603 -9.33 -5.08 11.40
C SER A 603 -10.12 -6.38 11.25
N LEU A 604 -9.46 -7.54 11.24
CA LEU A 604 -10.14 -8.85 11.32
C LEU A 604 -10.35 -9.30 12.76
N LEU A 605 -9.32 -9.17 13.60
CA LEU A 605 -9.26 -9.83 14.91
C LEU A 605 -10.00 -9.09 16.03
N PHE A 606 -9.96 -7.77 16.01
CA PHE A 606 -10.33 -6.95 17.17
C PHE A 606 -11.74 -6.36 17.17
N PRO A 607 -12.36 -5.97 16.04
CA PRO A 607 -13.63 -5.22 16.06
C PRO A 607 -14.81 -5.93 16.72
N SER A 608 -14.84 -7.26 16.69
CA SER A 608 -15.89 -8.03 17.37
C SER A 608 -15.67 -8.14 18.89
N THR A 609 -14.48 -7.74 19.37
CA THR A 609 -14.05 -7.89 20.76
C THR A 609 -13.95 -6.55 21.50
N LEU A 610 -13.37 -5.53 20.85
CA LEU A 610 -12.96 -4.25 21.45
C LEU A 610 -13.88 -3.10 21.09
#